data_AF-A0A0W7TKE4-F1
#
_entry.id   AF-A0A0W7TKE4-F1
#
_cell.length_a   1.000
_cell.length_b   1.000
_cell.length_c   1.000
_cell.angle_alpha   90.00
_cell.angle_beta   90.00
_cell.angle_gamma   90.00
#
_symmetry.space_group_name_H-M   'P 1'
#
loop_
_entity.id
_entity.type
_entity.pdbx_description
1 polymer ?
#
loop_
_entity_poly.entity_id
_entity_poly.type
_entity_poly.pdbx_seq_one_letter_code
_entity_poly.pdbx_strand_id
1 'polypeptide(L)'
;MTDAERSVETTVEARCPVCGKACKLMVVHSLTGEVVSAAAHCPECGTTPVVYGTLPTGDRRLTLSDGSVYEPSMKVYSLREAARGLTGIEGLRARLKVAEALRDDEREREAVSECLTIEEEAFATDPLTPEVRDIGISAAFTAGRIMDWNGDSDAAAKIYGGALEHAEQSDSEDAAALRVEYAFDTSVGKPDGDAAIRAMADEIEKSGGRAYRGSIPAAVNVYDAMTSFYAMKGKMKQAFAAARKAAGCAEAAMAASPSEERTADLLHCLHVCSQTAYSAGNPGKGREYAKKLLRTSESLRDTDPKQYGDGILMFARIAADSDPDLIPESRKRMEELIDFLPKKEESGLPDERVALAYFYHSLRKGDGELDPDDLEHAYTILRDNAFCERAARDIFMMVGTTYLVYLQDRDRARADAVRDEMRSMGLFRSLSEEGYGPKDTGSGPADGNGDAGPDQTRK
;
A
#
# COMPACT_ATOMS: atom_id res chain seq x y z
N MET A 1 -30.64 27.50 7.12
CA MET A 1 -29.30 27.29 7.69
C MET A 1 -28.32 27.75 6.64
N THR A 2 -27.57 28.80 6.92
CA THR A 2 -26.55 29.33 6.00
C THR A 2 -25.31 28.45 6.05
N ASP A 3 -24.60 28.28 4.93
CA ASP A 3 -23.38 27.46 4.81
C ASP A 3 -22.25 27.82 5.82
N ALA A 4 -22.40 28.92 6.56
CA ALA A 4 -21.48 29.36 7.61
C ALA A 4 -21.47 28.50 8.89
N GLU A 5 -22.38 27.54 9.07
CA GLU A 5 -22.51 26.76 10.32
C GLU A 5 -21.93 25.34 10.27
N ARG A 6 -21.20 24.97 9.20
CA ARG A 6 -20.51 23.67 9.12
C ARG A 6 -19.05 23.86 8.75
N SER A 7 -18.19 23.89 9.76
CA SER A 7 -16.73 23.89 9.61
C SER A 7 -16.14 22.76 10.42
N VAL A 8 -15.02 22.19 9.96
CA VAL A 8 -14.27 21.17 10.70
C VAL A 8 -13.04 21.83 11.30
N GLU A 9 -12.84 21.68 12.61
CA GLU A 9 -11.67 22.19 13.31
C GLU A 9 -10.64 21.07 13.50
N THR A 10 -9.42 21.33 13.06
CA THR A 10 -8.27 20.47 13.27
C THR A 10 -7.30 21.15 14.23
N THR A 11 -6.86 20.42 15.26
CA THR A 11 -5.86 20.91 16.23
C THR A 11 -4.60 20.06 16.13
N VAL A 12 -3.45 20.71 15.96
CA VAL A 12 -2.13 20.05 15.94
C VAL A 12 -1.19 20.69 16.96
N GLU A 13 -0.25 19.90 17.49
CA GLU A 13 0.83 20.44 18.32
C GLU A 13 1.74 21.34 17.47
N ALA A 14 2.12 22.48 18.05
CA ALA A 14 2.91 23.47 17.34
C ALA A 14 3.83 24.27 18.27
N ARG A 15 4.72 25.06 17.68
CA ARG A 15 5.61 26.00 18.37
C ARG A 15 4.97 27.38 18.50
N CYS A 16 4.93 27.99 19.68
CA CYS A 16 4.42 29.35 19.81
C CYS A 16 5.27 30.33 18.98
N PRO A 17 4.68 31.13 18.08
CA PRO A 17 5.43 32.08 17.25
C PRO A 17 6.09 33.21 18.07
N VAL A 18 5.57 33.48 19.28
CA VAL A 18 6.07 34.55 20.17
C VAL A 18 7.17 34.05 21.11
N CYS A 19 6.89 33.00 21.91
CA CYS A 19 7.82 32.52 22.94
C CYS A 19 8.53 31.21 22.61
N GLY A 20 8.20 30.55 21.50
CA GLY A 20 8.82 29.29 21.08
C GLY A 20 8.45 28.05 21.90
N LYS A 21 7.61 28.16 22.93
CA LYS A 21 7.13 27.03 23.73
C LYS A 21 6.05 26.23 22.99
N ALA A 22 5.84 24.98 23.39
CA ALA A 22 4.75 24.16 22.87
C ALA A 22 3.38 24.87 23.00
N CYS A 23 2.61 24.85 21.92
CA CYS A 23 1.29 25.43 21.80
C CYS A 23 0.43 24.57 20.87
N LYS A 24 -0.80 25.02 20.59
CA LYS A 24 -1.70 24.37 19.64
C LYS A 24 -1.89 25.25 18.41
N LEU A 25 -1.74 24.70 17.22
CA LEU A 25 -2.19 25.33 15.99
C LEU A 25 -3.58 24.80 15.68
N MET A 26 -4.56 25.71 15.68
CA MET A 26 -5.92 25.43 15.26
C MET A 26 -6.09 25.87 13.82
N VAL A 27 -6.61 24.96 12.98
CA VAL A 27 -6.92 25.20 11.58
C VAL A 27 -8.39 24.88 11.36
N VAL A 28 -9.14 25.86 10.88
CA VAL A 28 -10.56 25.73 10.59
C VAL A 28 -10.73 25.53 9.08
N HIS A 29 -11.37 24.43 8.71
CA HIS A 29 -11.65 24.08 7.32
C HIS A 29 -13.13 24.29 7.00
N SER A 30 -13.42 24.72 5.78
CA SER A 30 -14.76 24.63 5.19
C SER A 30 -15.11 23.16 4.91
N LEU A 31 -16.38 22.86 4.64
CA LEU A 31 -16.80 21.53 4.16
C LEU A 31 -16.16 21.12 2.83
N THR A 32 -15.69 22.09 2.03
CA THR A 32 -14.96 21.83 0.78
C THR A 32 -13.46 21.58 1.01
N GLY A 33 -13.00 21.63 2.26
CA GLY A 33 -11.60 21.40 2.65
C GLY A 33 -10.72 22.64 2.63
N GLU A 34 -11.25 23.80 2.20
CA GLU A 34 -10.49 25.06 2.17
C GLU A 34 -10.22 25.58 3.58
N VAL A 35 -9.01 26.08 3.83
CA VAL A 35 -8.66 26.66 5.13
C VAL A 35 -9.31 28.05 5.25
N VAL A 36 -10.23 28.19 6.20
CA VAL A 36 -10.97 29.42 6.51
C VAL A 36 -10.17 30.31 7.44
N SER A 37 -9.51 29.73 8.43
CA SER A 37 -8.65 30.46 9.38
C SER A 37 -7.66 29.54 10.05
N ALA A 38 -6.49 30.06 10.43
CA ALA A 38 -5.54 29.37 11.29
C ALA A 38 -5.02 30.29 12.40
N ALA A 39 -4.79 29.74 13.59
CA ALA A 39 -4.25 30.50 14.72
C ALA A 39 -3.45 29.60 15.68
N ALA A 40 -2.33 30.12 16.17
CA ALA A 40 -1.53 29.49 17.21
C ALA A 40 -2.00 29.96 18.59
N HIS A 41 -2.45 29.03 19.43
CA HIS A 41 -2.95 29.27 20.78
C HIS A 41 -1.92 28.86 21.81
N CYS A 42 -1.23 29.85 22.38
CA CYS A 42 -0.25 29.66 23.44
C CYS A 42 -0.87 29.97 24.82
N PRO A 43 -0.72 29.09 25.83
CA PRO A 43 -1.20 29.36 27.18
C PRO A 43 -0.63 30.63 27.82
N GLU A 44 0.59 31.03 27.42
CA GLU A 44 1.29 32.19 27.98
C GLU A 44 1.18 33.45 27.14
N CYS A 45 1.22 33.32 25.81
CA CYS A 45 1.24 34.47 24.89
C CYS A 45 -0.13 34.79 24.29
N GLY A 46 -1.15 33.96 24.54
CA GLY A 46 -2.46 34.10 23.93
C GLY A 46 -2.50 33.59 22.49
N THR A 47 -3.42 34.17 21.70
CA THR A 47 -3.72 33.72 20.33
C THR A 47 -2.95 34.56 19.32
N THR A 48 -2.19 33.92 18.45
CA THR A 48 -1.50 34.57 17.33
C THR A 48 -2.11 34.11 16.01
N PRO A 49 -2.66 35.02 15.18
CA PRO A 49 -3.16 34.67 13.86
C PRO A 49 -2.05 34.12 12.96
N VAL A 50 -2.35 33.07 12.20
CA VAL A 50 -1.46 32.49 11.21
C VAL A 50 -2.16 32.48 9.87
N VAL A 51 -1.50 33.00 8.85
CA VAL A 51 -2.00 32.95 7.48
C VAL A 51 -1.57 31.63 6.88
N TYR A 52 -2.55 30.84 6.47
CA TYR A 52 -2.34 29.61 5.73
C TYR A 52 -2.29 29.92 4.23
N GLY A 53 -1.22 29.51 3.57
CA GLY A 53 -1.08 29.57 2.13
C GLY A 53 -0.61 28.24 1.58
N THR A 54 -0.91 28.02 0.30
CA THR A 54 -0.34 26.92 -0.47
C THR A 54 0.67 27.53 -1.43
N LEU A 55 1.91 27.05 -1.41
CA LEU A 55 2.91 27.48 -2.38
C LEU A 55 2.49 27.03 -3.79
N PRO A 56 3.05 27.61 -4.87
CA PRO A 56 2.89 27.06 -6.22
C PRO A 56 3.34 25.60 -6.31
N THR A 57 4.24 25.20 -5.41
CA THR A 57 4.66 23.83 -5.17
C THR A 57 3.61 23.00 -4.42
N GLY A 58 2.40 23.45 -4.12
CA GLY A 58 1.42 22.63 -3.38
C GLY A 58 1.71 22.45 -1.88
N ASP A 59 2.90 22.81 -1.39
CA ASP A 59 3.23 22.72 0.03
C ASP A 59 2.49 23.76 0.86
N ARG A 60 2.24 23.40 2.12
CA ARG A 60 1.65 24.29 3.11
C ARG A 60 2.72 25.29 3.57
N ARG A 61 2.42 26.57 3.42
CA ARG A 61 3.21 27.66 3.97
C ARG A 61 2.38 28.42 5.00
N LEU A 62 2.89 28.49 6.21
CA LEU A 62 2.33 29.32 7.25
C LEU A 62 3.14 30.61 7.37
N THR A 63 2.45 31.74 7.45
CA THR A 63 3.10 33.03 7.70
C THR A 63 2.43 33.77 8.85
N LEU A 64 3.21 34.55 9.59
CA LEU A 64 2.68 35.45 10.61
C LEU A 64 2.16 36.74 9.96
N SER A 65 1.48 37.57 10.74
CA SER A 65 0.91 38.85 10.29
C SER A 65 1.94 39.85 9.77
N ASP A 66 3.22 39.69 10.14
CA ASP A 66 4.34 40.50 9.65
C ASP A 66 4.94 39.97 8.34
N GLY A 67 4.39 38.88 7.79
CA GLY A 67 4.86 38.22 6.56
C GLY A 67 6.02 37.24 6.77
N SER A 68 6.52 37.07 7.99
CA SER A 68 7.56 36.07 8.29
C SER A 68 7.03 34.65 8.14
N VAL A 69 7.90 33.74 7.69
CA VAL A 69 7.57 32.30 7.59
C VAL A 69 7.53 31.71 8.99
N TYR A 70 6.44 31.03 9.30
CA TYR A 70 6.23 30.34 10.56
C TYR A 70 6.51 28.85 10.40
N GLU A 71 7.43 28.34 11.22
CA GLU A 71 7.71 26.91 11.36
C GLU A 71 6.89 26.37 12.54
N PRO A 72 5.76 25.67 12.29
CA PRO A 72 4.91 25.15 13.36
C PRO A 72 5.56 23.95 14.06
N SER A 73 6.39 23.17 13.37
CA SER A 73 6.96 21.96 13.95
C SER A 73 8.11 22.28 14.90
N MET A 74 7.95 21.86 16.16
CA MET A 74 9.01 21.96 17.17
C MET A 74 10.26 21.20 16.74
N LYS A 75 10.08 20.00 16.14
CA LYS A 75 11.17 19.14 15.68
C LYS A 75 11.93 19.81 14.54
N VAL A 76 11.24 20.21 13.46
CA VAL A 76 11.88 20.85 12.30
C VAL A 76 12.55 22.17 12.70
N TYR A 77 11.89 23.01 13.51
CA TYR A 77 12.49 24.25 14.00
C TYR A 77 13.80 23.99 14.75
N SER A 78 13.80 23.06 15.72
CA SER A 78 14.98 22.77 16.53
C SER A 78 16.15 22.25 15.69
N LEU A 79 15.87 21.41 14.69
CA LEU A 79 16.88 20.88 13.78
C LEU A 79 17.44 21.96 12.86
N ARG A 80 16.60 22.87 12.36
CA ARG A 80 17.03 24.03 11.56
C ARG A 80 17.93 24.99 12.35
N GLU A 81 17.56 25.29 13.59
CA GLU A 81 18.42 26.10 14.46
C GLU A 81 19.74 25.40 14.78
N ALA A 82 19.71 24.08 15.03
CA ALA A 82 20.94 23.31 15.25
C ALA A 82 21.82 23.21 14.00
N ALA A 83 21.23 23.22 12.81
CA ALA A 83 21.95 23.25 11.54
C ALA A 83 22.52 24.65 11.19
N ARG A 84 22.03 25.70 11.84
CA ARG A 84 22.36 27.08 11.49
C ARG A 84 23.84 27.37 11.70
N GLY A 85 24.51 27.76 10.62
CA GLY A 85 25.94 28.10 10.63
C GLY A 85 26.88 26.90 10.58
N LEU A 86 26.36 25.67 10.52
CA LEU A 86 27.16 24.49 10.22
C LEU A 86 27.46 24.44 8.71
N THR A 87 28.68 24.02 8.36
CA THR A 87 29.15 23.91 6.98
C THR A 87 29.87 22.58 6.75
N GLY A 88 30.09 22.20 5.49
CA GLY A 88 30.75 20.94 5.16
C GLY A 88 29.96 19.72 5.64
N ILE A 89 30.65 18.66 6.05
CA ILE A 89 30.04 17.37 6.43
C ILE A 89 29.01 17.53 7.55
N GLU A 90 29.32 18.32 8.58
CA GLU A 90 28.40 18.57 9.70
C GLU A 90 27.14 19.32 9.23
N GLY A 91 27.29 20.28 8.32
CA GLY A 91 26.18 21.00 7.69
C GLY A 91 25.29 20.06 6.87
N LEU A 92 25.88 19.26 5.99
CA LEU A 92 25.14 18.29 5.16
C LEU A 92 24.37 17.28 6.04
N ARG A 93 25.01 16.73 7.08
CA ARG A 93 24.36 15.82 8.03
C ARG A 93 23.21 16.47 8.79
N ALA A 94 23.39 17.72 9.25
CA ALA A 94 22.35 18.42 9.98
C ALA A 94 21.15 18.74 9.07
N ARG A 95 21.40 19.13 7.82
CA ARG A 95 20.37 19.38 6.81
C ARG A 95 19.63 18.12 6.40
N LEU A 96 20.32 16.98 6.28
CA LEU A 96 19.67 15.69 6.03
C LEU A 96 18.66 15.34 7.13
N LYS A 97 18.99 15.58 8.41
CA LYS A 97 18.04 15.40 9.52
C LYS A 97 16.84 16.35 9.41
N VAL A 98 17.04 17.57 8.92
CA VAL A 98 15.94 18.52 8.65
C VAL A 98 15.03 17.96 7.56
N ALA A 99 15.58 17.44 6.46
CA ALA A 99 14.81 16.84 5.37
C ALA A 99 14.01 15.62 5.84
N GLU A 100 14.60 14.73 6.65
CA GLU A 100 13.90 13.60 7.26
C GLU A 100 12.73 14.07 8.15
N ALA A 101 12.94 15.12 8.96
CA ALA A 101 11.88 15.67 9.81
C ALA A 101 10.77 16.36 8.99
N LEU A 102 11.11 17.02 7.87
CA LEU A 102 10.13 17.60 6.96
C LEU A 102 9.25 16.51 6.33
N ARG A 103 9.84 15.37 5.93
CA ARG A 103 9.09 14.21 5.45
C ARG A 103 8.13 13.67 6.51
N ASP A 104 8.62 13.48 7.74
CA ASP A 104 7.80 12.98 8.85
C ASP A 104 6.61 13.92 9.17
N ASP A 105 6.73 15.21 8.84
CA ASP A 105 5.70 16.24 8.99
C ASP A 105 4.85 16.45 7.71
N GLU A 106 4.89 15.51 6.76
CA GLU A 106 4.14 15.55 5.49
C GLU A 106 4.47 16.76 4.58
N ARG A 107 5.66 17.37 4.76
CA ARG A 107 6.17 18.46 3.92
C ARG A 107 7.14 17.93 2.89
N GLU A 108 6.62 16.99 2.11
CA GLU A 108 7.36 16.10 1.24
C GLU A 108 8.13 16.82 0.12
N ARG A 109 7.56 17.83 -0.53
CA ARG A 109 8.26 18.52 -1.63
C ARG A 109 9.38 19.42 -1.12
N GLU A 110 9.22 20.02 0.05
CA GLU A 110 10.30 20.74 0.74
C GLU A 110 11.41 19.78 1.17
N ALA A 111 11.06 18.60 1.69
CA ALA A 111 12.02 17.55 2.01
C ALA A 111 12.79 17.08 0.78
N VAL A 112 12.10 16.80 -0.34
CA VAL A 112 12.72 16.45 -1.63
C VAL A 112 13.68 17.54 -2.10
N SER A 113 13.25 18.80 -2.11
CA SER A 113 14.09 19.91 -2.56
C SER A 113 15.36 20.04 -1.72
N GLU A 114 15.24 19.87 -0.41
CA GLU A 114 16.37 19.90 0.51
C GLU A 114 17.32 18.71 0.26
N CYS A 115 16.76 17.50 0.10
CA CYS A 115 17.52 16.30 -0.23
C CYS A 115 18.29 16.41 -1.55
N LEU A 116 17.67 16.88 -2.63
CA LEU A 116 18.36 17.06 -3.92
C LEU A 116 19.48 18.10 -3.81
N THR A 117 19.29 19.16 -3.02
CA THR A 117 20.35 20.15 -2.76
C THR A 117 21.53 19.53 -1.99
N ILE A 118 21.22 18.70 -0.98
CA ILE A 118 22.24 17.98 -0.19
C ILE A 118 22.99 16.99 -1.08
N GLU A 119 22.27 16.25 -1.93
CA GLU A 119 22.84 15.28 -2.88
C GLU A 119 23.84 15.96 -3.83
N GLU A 120 23.40 17.03 -4.51
CA GLU A 120 24.23 17.80 -5.43
C GLU A 120 25.49 18.35 -4.74
N GLU A 121 25.34 18.94 -3.54
CA GLU A 121 26.46 19.49 -2.78
C GLU A 121 27.43 18.40 -2.28
N ALA A 122 26.89 17.28 -1.80
CA ALA A 122 27.69 16.16 -1.33
C ALA A 122 28.53 15.55 -2.47
N PHE A 123 27.92 15.25 -3.62
CA PHE A 123 28.63 14.64 -4.74
C PHE A 123 29.57 15.62 -5.47
N ALA A 124 29.37 16.92 -5.33
CA ALA A 124 30.30 17.94 -5.81
C ALA A 124 31.52 18.18 -4.90
N THR A 125 31.56 17.58 -3.70
CA THR A 125 32.66 17.78 -2.74
C THR A 125 33.93 17.03 -3.17
N ASP A 126 35.08 17.72 -3.17
CA ASP A 126 36.41 17.14 -3.46
C ASP A 126 37.39 17.37 -2.27
N PRO A 127 37.97 16.31 -1.67
CA PRO A 127 37.76 14.90 -1.97
C PRO A 127 36.40 14.38 -1.50
N LEU A 128 35.78 13.52 -2.32
CA LEU A 128 34.56 12.80 -1.96
C LEU A 128 34.91 11.67 -0.98
N THR A 129 34.89 11.99 0.31
CA THR A 129 35.11 11.00 1.38
C THR A 129 33.94 10.01 1.44
N PRO A 130 34.15 8.78 1.99
CA PRO A 130 33.06 7.82 2.15
C PRO A 130 31.87 8.38 2.94
N GLU A 131 32.13 9.17 3.99
CA GLU A 131 31.11 9.79 4.83
C GLU A 131 30.26 10.83 4.07
N VAL A 132 30.87 11.64 3.20
CA VAL A 132 30.13 12.61 2.37
C VAL A 132 29.32 11.89 1.30
N ARG A 133 29.91 10.85 0.68
CA ARG A 133 29.22 10.01 -0.31
C ARG A 133 27.97 9.39 0.28
N ASP A 134 28.07 8.82 1.48
CA ASP A 134 26.92 8.20 2.15
C ASP A 134 25.83 9.22 2.49
N ILE A 135 26.19 10.46 2.88
CA ILE A 135 25.19 11.51 3.09
C ILE A 135 24.45 11.85 1.78
N GLY A 136 25.18 11.96 0.66
CA GLY A 136 24.57 12.17 -0.66
C GLY A 136 23.65 11.03 -1.07
N ILE A 137 24.07 9.78 -0.86
CA ILE A 137 23.26 8.57 -1.10
C ILE A 137 21.99 8.58 -0.24
N SER A 138 22.10 8.86 1.06
CA SER A 138 20.95 8.95 1.97
C SER A 138 19.95 10.03 1.54
N ALA A 139 20.46 11.16 1.02
CA ALA A 139 19.62 12.24 0.51
C ALA A 139 18.87 11.82 -0.76
N ALA A 140 19.57 11.24 -1.74
CA ALA A 140 18.97 10.71 -2.97
C ALA A 140 17.93 9.62 -2.64
N PHE A 141 18.26 8.68 -1.76
CA PHE A 141 17.36 7.63 -1.32
C PHE A 141 16.09 8.20 -0.68
N THR A 142 16.23 9.20 0.21
CA THR A 142 15.08 9.84 0.86
C THR A 142 14.20 10.58 -0.14
N ALA A 143 14.78 11.31 -1.09
CA ALA A 143 14.02 12.02 -2.13
C ALA A 143 13.29 11.04 -3.08
N GLY A 144 13.99 10.01 -3.57
CA GLY A 144 13.39 9.00 -4.44
C GLY A 144 12.21 8.28 -3.78
N ARG A 145 12.34 7.93 -2.50
CA ARG A 145 11.26 7.25 -1.78
C ARG A 145 10.01 8.11 -1.60
N ILE A 146 10.19 9.42 -1.40
CA ILE A 146 9.07 10.36 -1.34
C ILE A 146 8.35 10.42 -2.70
N MET A 147 9.08 10.40 -3.81
CA MET A 147 8.47 10.37 -5.15
C MET A 147 7.68 9.09 -5.39
N ASP A 148 8.24 7.94 -4.99
CA ASP A 148 7.59 6.65 -5.19
C ASP A 148 6.31 6.53 -4.33
N TRP A 149 6.32 6.98 -3.08
CA TRP A 149 5.12 7.04 -2.24
C TRP A 149 4.02 7.97 -2.79
N ASN A 150 4.40 8.99 -3.55
CA ASN A 150 3.48 9.86 -4.26
C ASN A 150 2.99 9.27 -5.60
N GLY A 151 3.42 8.06 -5.96
CA GLY A 151 3.06 7.38 -7.20
C GLY A 151 3.83 7.87 -8.43
N ASP A 152 4.94 8.60 -8.25
CA ASP A 152 5.82 9.04 -9.35
C ASP A 152 7.08 8.18 -9.41
N SER A 153 6.91 6.90 -9.73
CA SER A 153 8.01 5.92 -9.83
C SER A 153 9.03 6.26 -10.93
N ASP A 154 8.63 7.02 -11.97
CA ASP A 154 9.56 7.48 -13.00
C ASP A 154 10.52 8.56 -12.46
N ALA A 155 10.01 9.50 -11.66
CA ALA A 155 10.85 10.48 -10.97
C ALA A 155 11.75 9.80 -9.91
N ALA A 156 11.21 8.83 -9.17
CA ALA A 156 11.97 8.04 -8.20
C ALA A 156 13.15 7.31 -8.87
N ALA A 157 12.88 6.56 -9.94
CA ALA A 157 13.89 5.83 -10.70
C ALA A 157 14.99 6.76 -11.24
N LYS A 158 14.64 7.98 -11.66
CA LYS A 158 15.62 8.97 -12.14
C LYS A 158 16.52 9.46 -11.01
N ILE A 159 15.98 9.72 -9.81
CA ILE A 159 16.76 10.14 -8.64
C ILE A 159 17.70 9.01 -8.22
N TYR A 160 17.18 7.79 -8.03
CA TYR A 160 18.01 6.65 -7.66
C TYR A 160 19.08 6.36 -8.71
N GLY A 161 18.72 6.41 -10.00
CA GLY A 161 19.67 6.22 -11.11
C GLY A 161 20.79 7.25 -11.14
N GLY A 162 20.51 8.50 -10.73
CA GLY A 162 21.51 9.56 -10.63
C GLY A 162 22.57 9.31 -9.57
N ALA A 163 22.19 8.66 -8.46
CA ALA A 163 23.10 8.33 -7.35
C ALA A 163 23.70 6.91 -7.44
N LEU A 164 23.34 6.12 -8.46
CA LEU A 164 23.68 4.69 -8.52
C LEU A 164 25.18 4.42 -8.54
N GLU A 165 25.96 5.17 -9.32
CA GLU A 165 27.42 5.01 -9.38
C GLU A 165 28.08 5.25 -8.02
N HIS A 166 27.57 6.23 -7.26
CA HIS A 166 28.04 6.49 -5.90
C HIS A 166 27.62 5.37 -4.95
N ALA A 167 26.38 4.89 -5.07
CA ALA A 167 25.89 3.76 -4.31
C ALA A 167 26.78 2.54 -4.54
N GLU A 168 27.05 2.12 -5.77
CA GLU A 168 27.91 0.98 -6.13
C GLU A 168 29.32 0.99 -5.48
N GLN A 169 29.81 2.16 -5.08
CA GLN A 169 31.08 2.34 -4.39
C GLN A 169 30.94 2.41 -2.86
N SER A 170 29.76 2.12 -2.31
CA SER A 170 29.46 2.15 -0.89
C SER A 170 28.78 0.86 -0.42
N ASP A 171 29.18 0.45 0.79
CA ASP A 171 28.61 -0.66 1.56
C ASP A 171 27.60 -0.18 2.62
N SER A 172 27.20 1.11 2.59
CA SER A 172 26.22 1.64 3.53
C SER A 172 24.83 1.04 3.32
N GLU A 173 24.02 1.00 4.39
CA GLU A 173 22.65 0.46 4.30
C GLU A 173 21.81 1.25 3.30
N ASP A 174 21.91 2.58 3.28
CA ASP A 174 21.18 3.43 2.34
C ASP A 174 21.65 3.22 0.88
N ALA A 175 22.92 2.86 0.64
CA ALA A 175 23.39 2.49 -0.69
C ALA A 175 22.78 1.17 -1.18
N ALA A 176 22.69 0.19 -0.29
CA ALA A 176 22.04 -1.07 -0.60
C ALA A 176 20.53 -0.89 -0.83
N ALA A 177 19.85 -0.09 0.01
CA ALA A 177 18.43 0.26 -0.17
C ALA A 177 18.20 0.94 -1.52
N LEU A 178 19.01 1.95 -1.86
CA LEU A 178 18.89 2.69 -3.12
C LEU A 178 19.06 1.76 -4.33
N ARG A 179 20.04 0.85 -4.31
CA ARG A 179 20.23 -0.16 -5.36
C ARG A 179 19.01 -1.07 -5.51
N VAL A 180 18.40 -1.46 -4.39
CA VAL A 180 17.20 -2.29 -4.38
C VAL A 180 16.02 -1.53 -5.00
N GLU A 181 15.71 -0.32 -4.53
CA GLU A 181 14.58 0.47 -5.06
C GLU A 181 14.74 0.79 -6.54
N TYR A 182 15.95 1.20 -6.95
CA TYR A 182 16.24 1.43 -8.37
C TYR A 182 15.97 0.20 -9.23
N ALA A 183 16.42 -0.96 -8.77
CA ALA A 183 16.20 -2.21 -9.48
C ALA A 183 14.71 -2.62 -9.47
N PHE A 184 13.95 -2.30 -8.42
CA PHE A 184 12.51 -2.51 -8.39
C PHE A 184 11.80 -1.65 -9.44
N ASP A 185 11.99 -0.34 -9.41
CA ASP A 185 11.36 0.63 -10.32
C ASP A 185 11.73 0.39 -11.79
N THR A 186 12.92 -0.15 -12.04
CA THR A 186 13.36 -0.49 -13.39
C THR A 186 12.97 -1.91 -13.84
N SER A 187 12.46 -2.77 -12.94
CA SER A 187 12.08 -4.15 -13.27
C SER A 187 10.65 -4.32 -13.77
N VAL A 188 9.71 -3.53 -13.26
CA VAL A 188 8.27 -3.68 -13.56
C VAL A 188 8.00 -3.22 -14.99
N GLY A 189 7.45 -4.12 -15.82
CA GLY A 189 7.06 -3.82 -17.20
C GLY A 189 8.19 -3.75 -18.24
N LYS A 190 9.47 -3.89 -17.85
CA LYS A 190 10.61 -3.80 -18.77
C LYS A 190 11.18 -5.17 -19.20
N PRO A 191 11.84 -5.28 -20.37
CA PRO A 191 12.42 -6.53 -20.87
C PRO A 191 13.49 -7.13 -19.95
N ASP A 192 14.28 -6.28 -19.28
CA ASP A 192 15.43 -6.68 -18.46
C ASP A 192 15.10 -6.87 -16.97
N GLY A 193 13.82 -6.85 -16.59
CA GLY A 193 13.41 -6.89 -15.18
C GLY A 193 13.85 -8.15 -14.41
N ASP A 194 14.10 -9.26 -15.10
CA ASP A 194 14.67 -10.47 -14.52
C ASP A 194 16.09 -10.24 -13.96
N ALA A 195 16.91 -9.42 -14.61
CA ALA A 195 18.27 -9.14 -14.17
C ALA A 195 18.27 -8.17 -12.98
N ALA A 196 17.43 -7.13 -13.04
CA ALA A 196 17.26 -6.17 -11.95
C ALA A 196 16.79 -6.86 -10.66
N ILE A 197 15.81 -7.76 -10.76
CA ILE A 197 15.33 -8.52 -9.60
C ILE A 197 16.37 -9.46 -9.00
N ARG A 198 17.21 -10.09 -9.82
CA ARG A 198 18.32 -10.90 -9.29
C ARG A 198 19.36 -10.03 -8.59
N ALA A 199 19.68 -8.86 -9.15
CA ALA A 199 20.58 -7.91 -8.51
C ALA A 199 20.03 -7.48 -7.13
N MET A 200 18.73 -7.23 -7.00
CA MET A 200 18.10 -6.96 -5.69
C MET A 200 18.30 -8.10 -4.70
N ALA A 201 18.04 -9.34 -5.13
CA ALA A 201 18.18 -10.52 -4.28
C ALA A 201 19.64 -10.70 -3.80
N ASP A 202 20.59 -10.57 -4.73
CA ASP A 202 22.02 -10.68 -4.44
C ASP A 202 22.47 -9.59 -3.45
N GLU A 203 21.93 -8.38 -3.57
CA GLU A 203 22.24 -7.25 -2.68
C GLU A 203 21.74 -7.49 -1.25
N ILE A 204 20.53 -8.03 -1.11
CA ILE A 204 19.97 -8.43 0.19
C ILE A 204 20.78 -9.55 0.82
N GLU A 205 21.19 -10.54 0.02
CA GLU A 205 22.05 -11.62 0.52
C GLU A 205 23.41 -11.10 0.97
N LYS A 206 24.06 -10.23 0.20
CA LYS A 206 25.35 -9.60 0.56
C LYS A 206 25.27 -8.77 1.83
N SER A 207 24.21 -7.97 1.99
CA SER A 207 24.01 -7.16 3.20
C SER A 207 23.65 -8.01 4.44
N GLY A 208 23.35 -9.30 4.26
CA GLY A 208 22.85 -10.18 5.32
C GLY A 208 21.44 -9.78 5.77
N GLY A 209 20.63 -9.20 4.87
CA GLY A 209 19.31 -8.67 5.18
C GLY A 209 19.32 -7.34 5.92
N ARG A 210 20.46 -6.63 5.97
CA ARG A 210 20.63 -5.34 6.67
C ARG A 210 20.58 -4.11 5.76
N ALA A 211 20.37 -4.29 4.45
CA ALA A 211 20.27 -3.21 3.46
C ALA A 211 19.20 -2.14 3.75
N TYR A 212 18.47 -2.24 4.86
CA TYR A 212 17.42 -1.33 5.27
C TYR A 212 17.55 -1.11 6.78
N ARG A 213 17.74 0.14 7.21
CA ARG A 213 17.87 0.60 8.62
C ARG A 213 17.36 -0.43 9.64
N GLY A 214 18.24 -1.35 10.03
CA GLY A 214 18.00 -2.33 11.10
C GLY A 214 16.79 -3.27 10.98
N SER A 215 16.23 -3.57 9.80
CA SER A 215 14.99 -4.36 9.73
C SER A 215 15.03 -5.56 8.76
N ILE A 216 14.88 -6.77 9.32
CA ILE A 216 14.52 -8.00 8.61
C ILE A 216 13.27 -7.83 7.69
N PRO A 217 12.30 -6.94 7.97
CA PRO A 217 11.19 -6.59 7.06
C PRO A 217 11.57 -6.29 5.60
N ALA A 218 12.73 -5.70 5.31
CA ALA A 218 13.07 -5.38 3.91
C ALA A 218 13.37 -6.61 3.05
N ALA A 219 14.00 -7.64 3.64
CA ALA A 219 14.20 -8.90 2.94
C ALA A 219 12.87 -9.61 2.66
N VAL A 220 11.91 -9.50 3.59
CA VAL A 220 10.54 -10.00 3.41
C VAL A 220 9.90 -9.29 2.21
N ASN A 221 9.88 -7.95 2.21
CA ASN A 221 9.25 -7.15 1.17
C ASN A 221 9.85 -7.42 -0.21
N VAL A 222 11.17 -7.53 -0.33
CA VAL A 222 11.78 -7.76 -1.64
C VAL A 222 11.51 -9.18 -2.12
N TYR A 223 11.62 -10.20 -1.28
CA TYR A 223 11.28 -11.55 -1.71
C TYR A 223 9.77 -11.71 -2.01
N ASP A 224 8.90 -10.95 -1.35
CA ASP A 224 7.47 -10.89 -1.68
C ASP A 224 7.23 -10.17 -3.03
N ALA A 225 7.89 -9.04 -3.27
CA ALA A 225 7.88 -8.35 -4.56
C ALA A 225 8.39 -9.25 -5.70
N MET A 226 9.48 -10.00 -5.46
CA MET A 226 10.00 -11.00 -6.40
C MET A 226 8.99 -12.11 -6.68
N THR A 227 8.24 -12.53 -5.66
CA THR A 227 7.17 -13.51 -5.81
C THR A 227 6.14 -13.02 -6.81
N SER A 228 5.66 -11.80 -6.61
CA SER A 228 4.68 -11.15 -7.49
C SER A 228 5.22 -10.97 -8.91
N PHE A 229 6.46 -10.51 -9.07
CA PHE A 229 7.08 -10.38 -10.39
C PHE A 229 7.15 -11.71 -11.15
N TYR A 230 7.67 -12.76 -10.50
CA TYR A 230 7.77 -14.05 -11.16
C TYR A 230 6.39 -14.64 -11.46
N ALA A 231 5.41 -14.44 -10.58
CA ALA A 231 4.03 -14.86 -10.81
C ALA A 231 3.43 -14.15 -12.03
N MET A 232 3.59 -12.83 -12.16
CA MET A 232 3.14 -12.05 -13.33
C MET A 232 3.78 -12.52 -14.64
N LYS A 233 5.02 -13.01 -14.62
CA LYS A 233 5.72 -13.59 -15.78
C LYS A 233 5.37 -15.07 -16.03
N GLY A 234 4.46 -15.66 -15.26
CA GLY A 234 4.11 -17.09 -15.35
C GLY A 234 5.19 -18.04 -14.81
N LYS A 235 6.22 -17.52 -14.15
CA LYS A 235 7.39 -18.26 -13.64
C LYS A 235 7.12 -18.80 -12.22
N MET A 236 6.10 -19.65 -12.07
CA MET A 236 5.58 -20.06 -10.76
C MET A 236 6.58 -20.80 -9.87
N LYS A 237 7.52 -21.56 -10.44
CA LYS A 237 8.59 -22.22 -9.65
C LYS A 237 9.54 -21.20 -9.01
N GLN A 238 9.89 -20.15 -9.73
CA GLN A 238 10.70 -19.05 -9.21
C GLN A 238 9.91 -18.20 -8.21
N ALA A 239 8.62 -17.95 -8.48
CA ALA A 239 7.73 -17.27 -7.55
C ALA A 239 7.67 -18.02 -6.20
N PHE A 240 7.45 -19.33 -6.22
CA PHE A 240 7.45 -20.15 -5.01
C PHE A 240 8.80 -20.15 -4.28
N ALA A 241 9.92 -20.19 -5.03
CA ALA A 241 11.25 -20.11 -4.42
C ALA A 241 11.48 -18.77 -3.70
N ALA A 242 11.01 -17.65 -4.28
CA ALA A 242 11.05 -16.33 -3.67
C ALA A 242 10.14 -16.25 -2.45
N ALA A 243 8.88 -16.70 -2.56
CA ALA A 243 7.92 -16.73 -1.45
C ALA A 243 8.50 -17.48 -0.24
N ARG A 244 9.13 -18.63 -0.48
CA ARG A 244 9.78 -19.41 0.59
C ARG A 244 10.91 -18.65 1.28
N LYS A 245 11.68 -17.85 0.53
CA LYS A 245 12.71 -16.98 1.14
C LYS A 245 12.04 -15.88 1.97
N ALA A 246 10.98 -15.25 1.46
CA ALA A 246 10.21 -14.25 2.20
C ALA A 246 9.69 -14.80 3.55
N ALA A 247 9.06 -15.97 3.54
CA ALA A 247 8.60 -16.63 4.76
C ALA A 247 9.73 -16.98 5.73
N GLY A 248 10.88 -17.45 5.22
CA GLY A 248 12.07 -17.69 6.05
C GLY A 248 12.59 -16.42 6.71
N CYS A 249 12.60 -15.30 5.99
CA CYS A 249 12.93 -13.99 6.53
C CYS A 249 11.92 -13.52 7.57
N ALA A 250 10.62 -13.67 7.32
CA ALA A 250 9.57 -13.28 8.26
C ALA A 250 9.63 -14.09 9.57
N GLU A 251 9.93 -15.39 9.47
CA GLU A 251 10.16 -16.26 10.64
C GLU A 251 11.36 -15.79 11.47
N ALA A 252 12.47 -15.45 10.81
CA ALA A 252 13.65 -14.90 11.48
C ALA A 252 13.35 -13.54 12.13
N ALA A 253 12.55 -12.68 11.46
CA ALA A 253 12.11 -11.39 12.00
C ALA A 253 11.31 -11.56 13.28
N MET A 254 10.34 -12.47 13.25
CA MET A 254 9.49 -12.80 14.38
C MET A 254 10.30 -13.37 15.55
N ALA A 255 11.26 -14.26 15.28
CA ALA A 255 12.12 -14.81 16.31
C ALA A 255 13.03 -13.76 16.97
N ALA A 256 13.51 -12.77 16.20
CA ALA A 256 14.43 -11.76 16.69
C ALA A 256 13.74 -10.67 17.55
N SER A 257 12.54 -10.23 17.17
CA SER A 257 11.77 -9.26 17.95
C SER A 257 10.28 -9.33 17.57
N PRO A 258 9.45 -10.07 18.32
CA PRO A 258 8.03 -10.19 18.03
C PRO A 258 7.28 -8.84 18.04
N SER A 259 6.37 -8.64 17.08
CA SER A 259 5.43 -7.50 17.05
C SER A 259 4.16 -7.90 16.28
N GLU A 260 3.09 -7.09 16.41
CA GLU A 260 1.85 -7.28 15.62
C GLU A 260 2.15 -7.22 14.12
N GLU A 261 2.92 -6.21 13.69
CA GLU A 261 3.33 -6.03 12.28
C GLU A 261 4.07 -7.26 11.72
N ARG A 262 5.05 -7.79 12.46
CA ARG A 262 5.80 -8.97 12.01
C ARG A 262 4.96 -10.24 12.03
N THR A 263 3.93 -10.28 12.88
CA THR A 263 2.95 -11.38 12.90
C THR A 263 2.12 -11.35 11.62
N ALA A 264 1.65 -10.16 11.23
CA ALA A 264 0.94 -9.95 9.97
C ALA A 264 1.82 -10.36 8.76
N ASP A 265 3.08 -9.93 8.73
CA ASP A 265 4.04 -10.28 7.67
C ASP A 265 4.22 -11.79 7.53
N LEU A 266 4.37 -12.48 8.67
CA LEU A 266 4.53 -13.93 8.69
C LEU A 266 3.29 -14.65 8.16
N LEU A 267 2.09 -14.25 8.60
CA LEU A 267 0.83 -14.83 8.12
C LEU A 267 0.67 -14.62 6.61
N HIS A 268 0.90 -13.40 6.12
CA HIS A 268 0.89 -13.08 4.69
C HIS A 268 1.90 -13.94 3.91
N CYS A 269 3.15 -14.02 4.36
CA CYS A 269 4.17 -14.83 3.71
C CYS A 269 3.83 -16.33 3.67
N LEU A 270 3.22 -16.88 4.72
CA LEU A 270 2.76 -18.27 4.74
C LEU A 270 1.59 -18.50 3.77
N HIS A 271 0.68 -17.54 3.66
CA HIS A 271 -0.41 -17.55 2.69
C HIS A 271 0.12 -17.54 1.25
N VAL A 272 1.00 -16.58 0.91
CA VAL A 272 1.63 -16.45 -0.41
C VAL A 272 2.47 -17.69 -0.75
N CYS A 273 3.24 -18.23 0.21
CA CYS A 273 3.96 -19.50 0.02
C CYS A 273 3.05 -20.65 -0.35
N SER A 274 1.87 -20.74 0.29
CA SER A 274 0.92 -21.81 0.01
C SER A 274 0.37 -21.69 -1.41
N GLN A 275 -0.17 -20.52 -1.78
CA GLN A 275 -0.75 -20.28 -3.10
C GLN A 275 0.27 -20.52 -4.23
N THR A 276 1.46 -19.93 -4.10
CA THR A 276 2.52 -20.09 -5.11
C THR A 276 3.02 -21.53 -5.21
N ALA A 277 3.05 -22.30 -4.12
CA ALA A 277 3.36 -23.73 -4.16
C ALA A 277 2.32 -24.52 -4.96
N TYR A 278 1.02 -24.25 -4.77
CA TYR A 278 -0.04 -24.85 -5.58
C TYR A 278 0.11 -24.48 -7.05
N SER A 279 0.27 -23.19 -7.38
CA SER A 279 0.45 -22.72 -8.76
C SER A 279 1.73 -23.25 -9.41
N ALA A 280 2.77 -23.56 -8.63
CA ALA A 280 4.01 -24.18 -9.10
C ALA A 280 3.89 -25.70 -9.32
N GLY A 281 2.71 -26.30 -9.09
CA GLY A 281 2.47 -27.74 -9.22
C GLY A 281 3.01 -28.55 -8.04
N ASN A 282 3.12 -27.95 -6.85
CA ASN A 282 3.58 -28.61 -5.62
C ASN A 282 2.52 -28.58 -4.50
N PRO A 283 1.39 -29.28 -4.69
CA PRO A 283 0.26 -29.24 -3.76
C PRO A 283 0.60 -29.80 -2.36
N GLY A 284 1.57 -30.73 -2.27
CA GLY A 284 2.05 -31.22 -0.98
C GLY A 284 2.68 -30.12 -0.13
N LYS A 285 3.50 -29.26 -0.74
CA LYS A 285 4.06 -28.07 -0.08
C LYS A 285 3.02 -26.98 0.14
N GLY A 286 2.11 -26.76 -0.81
CA GLY A 286 0.97 -25.85 -0.62
C GLY A 286 0.20 -26.18 0.64
N ARG A 287 -0.16 -27.45 0.84
CA ARG A 287 -0.89 -27.93 2.02
C ARG A 287 -0.08 -27.85 3.31
N GLU A 288 1.24 -28.06 3.25
CA GLU A 288 2.14 -27.91 4.39
C GLU A 288 2.13 -26.46 4.91
N TYR A 289 2.25 -25.47 4.00
CA TYR A 289 2.20 -24.05 4.36
C TYR A 289 0.82 -23.61 4.82
N ALA A 290 -0.26 -24.09 4.20
CA ALA A 290 -1.63 -23.81 4.66
C ALA A 290 -1.86 -24.30 6.10
N LYS A 291 -1.38 -25.50 6.45
CA LYS A 291 -1.44 -26.02 7.82
C LYS A 291 -0.52 -25.28 8.78
N LYS A 292 0.61 -24.74 8.31
CA LYS A 292 1.48 -23.89 9.13
C LYS A 292 0.79 -22.57 9.43
N LEU A 293 0.23 -21.91 8.42
CA LEU A 293 -0.60 -20.70 8.55
C LEU A 293 -1.71 -20.90 9.58
N LEU A 294 -2.50 -21.97 9.44
CA LEU A 294 -3.60 -22.28 10.36
C LEU A 294 -3.10 -22.40 11.81
N ARG A 295 -2.05 -23.21 12.06
CA ARG A 295 -1.51 -23.39 13.41
C ARG A 295 -0.92 -22.11 14.00
N THR A 296 -0.21 -21.32 13.19
CA THR A 296 0.30 -20.01 13.61
C THR A 296 -0.87 -19.12 14.01
N SER A 297 -1.91 -19.04 13.19
CA SER A 297 -3.12 -18.25 13.46
C SER A 297 -3.81 -18.70 14.74
N GLU A 298 -4.06 -20.01 14.91
CA GLU A 298 -4.70 -20.57 16.12
C GLU A 298 -3.97 -20.20 17.41
N SER A 299 -2.64 -20.09 17.38
CA SER A 299 -1.85 -19.70 18.56
C SER A 299 -2.07 -18.24 19.00
N LEU A 300 -2.63 -17.41 18.11
CA LEU A 300 -2.87 -15.98 18.34
C LEU A 300 -4.25 -15.70 18.91
N ARG A 301 -5.15 -16.70 19.00
CA ARG A 301 -6.56 -16.51 19.36
C ARG A 301 -6.77 -15.64 20.60
N ASP A 302 -5.98 -15.85 21.64
CA ASP A 302 -6.14 -15.16 22.93
C ASP A 302 -5.23 -13.92 23.07
N THR A 303 -4.14 -13.83 22.30
CA THR A 303 -3.13 -12.76 22.44
C THR A 303 -3.25 -11.68 21.38
N ASP A 304 -3.72 -12.03 20.19
CA ASP A 304 -3.95 -11.14 19.06
C ASP A 304 -5.18 -11.62 18.25
N PRO A 305 -6.40 -11.36 18.76
CA PRO A 305 -7.67 -11.74 18.13
C PRO A 305 -7.81 -11.27 16.68
N LYS A 306 -7.19 -10.13 16.34
CA LYS A 306 -7.25 -9.54 15.01
C LYS A 306 -6.46 -10.41 14.03
N GLN A 307 -5.19 -10.69 14.33
CA GLN A 307 -4.35 -11.54 13.49
C GLN A 307 -4.84 -13.00 13.45
N TYR A 308 -5.47 -13.49 14.52
CA TYR A 308 -6.19 -14.77 14.49
C TYR A 308 -7.27 -14.78 13.40
N GLY A 309 -8.16 -13.79 13.40
CA GLY A 309 -9.23 -13.69 12.39
C GLY A 309 -8.69 -13.62 10.96
N ASP A 310 -7.70 -12.75 10.73
CA ASP A 310 -7.11 -12.52 9.41
C ASP A 310 -6.43 -13.79 8.87
N GLY A 311 -5.67 -14.50 9.73
CA GLY A 311 -5.01 -15.75 9.35
C GLY A 311 -5.98 -16.90 9.04
N ILE A 312 -7.11 -16.97 9.76
CA ILE A 312 -8.18 -17.95 9.49
C ILE A 312 -8.87 -17.65 8.15
N LEU A 313 -9.12 -16.38 7.82
CA LEU A 313 -9.64 -15.97 6.51
C LEU A 313 -8.64 -16.27 5.37
N MET A 314 -7.34 -16.04 5.59
CA MET A 314 -6.29 -16.40 4.62
C MET A 314 -6.24 -17.91 4.36
N PHE A 315 -6.44 -18.75 5.39
CA PHE A 315 -6.55 -20.20 5.22
C PHE A 315 -7.78 -20.57 4.38
N ALA A 316 -8.92 -19.93 4.65
CA ALA A 316 -10.15 -20.17 3.89
C ALA A 316 -10.01 -19.80 2.41
N ARG A 317 -9.31 -18.70 2.12
CA ARG A 317 -8.97 -18.31 0.75
C ARG A 317 -8.12 -19.36 0.03
N ILE A 318 -7.15 -19.98 0.69
CA ILE A 318 -6.37 -21.08 0.09
C ILE A 318 -7.27 -22.26 -0.25
N ALA A 319 -8.21 -22.61 0.63
CA ALA A 319 -9.16 -23.69 0.38
C ALA A 319 -10.07 -23.39 -0.84
N ALA A 320 -10.49 -22.14 -0.99
CA ALA A 320 -11.32 -21.69 -2.10
C ALA A 320 -10.56 -21.67 -3.44
N ASP A 321 -9.37 -21.06 -3.45
CA ASP A 321 -8.64 -20.75 -4.68
C ASP A 321 -7.73 -21.89 -5.16
N SER A 322 -7.23 -22.73 -4.24
CA SER A 322 -6.08 -23.60 -4.51
C SER A 322 -6.25 -25.06 -4.12
N ASP A 323 -7.00 -25.37 -3.05
CA ASP A 323 -7.17 -26.76 -2.58
C ASP A 323 -8.58 -27.01 -2.02
N PRO A 324 -9.55 -27.36 -2.89
CA PRO A 324 -10.93 -27.64 -2.48
C PRO A 324 -11.07 -28.80 -1.48
N ASP A 325 -10.05 -29.65 -1.29
CA ASP A 325 -10.07 -30.66 -0.23
C ASP A 325 -10.02 -30.05 1.17
N LEU A 326 -9.55 -28.81 1.31
CA LEU A 326 -9.51 -28.07 2.56
C LEU A 326 -10.85 -27.39 2.91
N ILE A 327 -11.82 -27.35 1.98
CA ILE A 327 -13.12 -26.70 2.22
C ILE A 327 -13.83 -27.21 3.49
N PRO A 328 -13.91 -28.53 3.78
CA PRO A 328 -14.56 -28.99 5.01
C PRO A 328 -13.92 -28.45 6.30
N GLU A 329 -12.59 -28.40 6.37
CA GLU A 329 -11.88 -27.82 7.52
C GLU A 329 -12.07 -26.30 7.55
N SER A 330 -11.95 -25.64 6.40
CA SER A 330 -12.19 -24.19 6.26
C SER A 330 -13.57 -23.79 6.78
N ARG A 331 -14.64 -24.49 6.36
CA ARG A 331 -16.01 -24.25 6.82
C ARG A 331 -16.10 -24.32 8.35
N LYS A 332 -15.56 -25.38 8.96
CA LYS A 332 -15.54 -25.52 10.41
C LYS A 332 -14.86 -24.32 11.10
N ARG A 333 -13.77 -23.81 10.52
CA ARG A 333 -13.07 -22.64 11.07
C ARG A 333 -13.82 -21.34 10.83
N MET A 334 -14.57 -21.21 9.75
CA MET A 334 -15.45 -20.07 9.54
C MET A 334 -16.59 -20.05 10.56
N GLU A 335 -17.20 -21.20 10.88
CA GLU A 335 -18.21 -21.33 11.95
C GLU A 335 -17.63 -20.86 13.29
N GLU A 336 -16.44 -21.36 13.67
CA GLU A 336 -15.73 -20.94 14.89
C GLU A 336 -15.40 -19.43 14.88
N LEU A 337 -15.06 -18.88 13.71
CA LEU A 337 -14.70 -17.46 13.55
C LEU A 337 -15.93 -16.54 13.62
N ILE A 338 -17.07 -16.93 13.04
CA ILE A 338 -18.33 -16.19 13.10
C ILE A 338 -18.79 -16.03 14.57
N ASP A 339 -18.63 -17.07 15.38
CA ASP A 339 -18.96 -17.02 16.81
C ASP A 339 -17.96 -16.20 17.63
N PHE A 340 -16.72 -16.10 17.16
CA PHE A 340 -15.64 -15.38 17.83
C PHE A 340 -15.65 -13.87 17.56
N LEU A 341 -15.89 -13.47 16.32
CA LEU A 341 -15.81 -12.07 15.90
C LEU A 341 -16.91 -11.23 16.57
N PRO A 342 -16.62 -9.98 16.95
CA PRO A 342 -17.62 -9.10 17.52
C PRO A 342 -18.71 -8.81 16.48
N LYS A 343 -19.97 -9.00 16.85
CA LYS A 343 -21.11 -8.75 15.95
C LYS A 343 -21.25 -7.29 15.52
N LYS A 344 -20.62 -6.37 16.28
CA LYS A 344 -20.51 -4.94 15.99
C LYS A 344 -19.15 -4.42 16.47
N GLU A 345 -18.51 -3.62 15.65
CA GLU A 345 -17.38 -2.77 16.04
C GLU A 345 -17.81 -1.66 17.00
N GLU A 346 -16.87 -0.91 17.57
CA GLU A 346 -17.14 0.28 18.40
C GLU A 346 -17.99 1.33 17.67
N SER A 347 -17.92 1.35 16.34
CA SER A 347 -18.73 2.20 15.45
C SER A 347 -20.22 1.79 15.39
N GLY A 348 -20.58 0.62 15.92
CA GLY A 348 -21.91 0.04 15.88
C GLY A 348 -22.24 -0.73 14.60
N LEU A 349 -21.31 -0.80 13.64
CA LEU A 349 -21.40 -1.53 12.38
C LEU A 349 -20.80 -2.94 12.49
N PRO A 350 -21.27 -3.94 11.73
CA PRO A 350 -20.65 -5.27 11.72
C PRO A 350 -19.24 -5.23 11.09
N ASP A 351 -18.30 -5.95 11.71
CA ASP A 351 -16.92 -6.13 11.22
C ASP A 351 -16.94 -6.84 9.85
N GLU A 352 -16.21 -6.29 8.86
CA GLU A 352 -16.18 -6.83 7.48
C GLU A 352 -15.66 -8.27 7.40
N ARG A 353 -14.87 -8.70 8.39
CA ARG A 353 -14.38 -10.08 8.51
C ARG A 353 -15.50 -11.06 8.78
N VAL A 354 -16.60 -10.61 9.41
CA VAL A 354 -17.81 -11.43 9.59
C VAL A 354 -18.43 -11.73 8.23
N ALA A 355 -18.50 -10.74 7.33
CA ALA A 355 -19.02 -10.95 5.98
C ALA A 355 -18.15 -11.92 5.18
N LEU A 356 -16.82 -11.79 5.26
CA LEU A 356 -15.89 -12.73 4.65
C LEU A 356 -16.01 -14.13 5.24
N ALA A 357 -16.21 -14.25 6.55
CA ALA A 357 -16.39 -15.54 7.22
C ALA A 357 -17.67 -16.24 6.71
N TYR A 358 -18.80 -15.54 6.61
CA TYR A 358 -20.01 -16.07 5.98
C TYR A 358 -19.78 -16.45 4.52
N PHE A 359 -19.10 -15.59 3.74
CA PHE A 359 -18.78 -15.88 2.35
C PHE A 359 -18.00 -17.18 2.19
N TYR A 360 -16.90 -17.36 2.94
CA TYR A 360 -16.12 -18.60 2.88
C TYR A 360 -16.83 -19.79 3.52
N HIS A 361 -17.69 -19.57 4.53
CA HIS A 361 -18.55 -20.61 5.08
C HIS A 361 -19.55 -21.11 4.04
N SER A 362 -20.00 -20.27 3.10
CA SER A 362 -20.93 -20.67 2.05
C SER A 362 -20.36 -21.72 1.09
N LEU A 363 -19.03 -21.81 0.94
CA LEU A 363 -18.38 -22.73 0.00
C LEU A 363 -18.62 -24.20 0.37
N ARG A 364 -19.08 -25.03 -0.57
CA ARG A 364 -19.22 -26.49 -0.38
C ARG A 364 -18.24 -27.25 -1.27
N LYS A 365 -17.80 -28.43 -0.81
CA LYS A 365 -16.95 -29.34 -1.59
C LYS A 365 -17.84 -30.16 -2.54
N GLY A 366 -17.64 -30.01 -3.84
CA GLY A 366 -18.45 -30.68 -4.88
C GLY A 366 -19.48 -29.73 -5.50
N ASP A 367 -19.75 -29.95 -6.79
CA ASP A 367 -20.75 -29.36 -7.70
C ASP A 367 -20.94 -27.83 -7.71
N GLY A 368 -20.08 -27.06 -7.03
CA GLY A 368 -20.14 -25.59 -7.03
C GLY A 368 -21.36 -25.04 -6.29
N GLU A 369 -21.96 -25.81 -5.39
CA GLU A 369 -23.07 -25.32 -4.57
C GLU A 369 -22.56 -24.40 -3.47
N LEU A 370 -23.00 -23.14 -3.52
CA LEU A 370 -22.87 -22.20 -2.41
C LEU A 370 -24.07 -22.34 -1.49
N ASP A 371 -23.86 -22.14 -0.20
CA ASP A 371 -24.94 -21.97 0.76
C ASP A 371 -25.63 -20.60 0.54
N PRO A 372 -26.90 -20.58 0.09
CA PRO A 372 -27.58 -19.32 -0.22
C PRO A 372 -27.74 -18.42 1.00
N ASP A 373 -28.00 -18.99 2.17
CA ASP A 373 -28.31 -18.24 3.38
C ASP A 373 -27.06 -17.49 3.86
N ASP A 374 -25.91 -18.17 3.87
CA ASP A 374 -24.62 -17.56 4.22
C ASP A 374 -24.21 -16.48 3.20
N LEU A 375 -24.43 -16.73 1.90
CA LEU A 375 -24.06 -15.79 0.85
C LEU A 375 -24.91 -14.52 0.87
N GLU A 376 -26.21 -14.66 1.13
CA GLU A 376 -27.11 -13.52 1.37
C GLU A 376 -26.73 -12.75 2.64
N HIS A 377 -26.33 -13.45 3.70
CA HIS A 377 -25.88 -12.83 4.94
C HIS A 377 -24.62 -11.99 4.74
N ALA A 378 -23.62 -12.56 4.05
CA ALA A 378 -22.39 -11.87 3.68
C ALA A 378 -22.66 -10.60 2.86
N TYR A 379 -23.53 -10.71 1.83
CA TYR A 379 -23.93 -9.56 1.01
C TYR A 379 -24.64 -8.48 1.84
N THR A 380 -25.56 -8.87 2.71
CA THR A 380 -26.35 -7.95 3.54
C THR A 380 -25.47 -7.11 4.46
N ILE A 381 -24.49 -7.75 5.13
CA ILE A 381 -23.53 -7.05 5.98
C ILE A 381 -22.75 -6.00 5.17
N LEU A 382 -22.22 -6.39 4.01
CA LEU A 382 -21.42 -5.49 3.17
C LEU A 382 -22.25 -4.34 2.60
N ARG A 383 -23.51 -4.59 2.23
CA ARG A 383 -24.45 -3.55 1.75
C ARG A 383 -24.72 -2.51 2.82
N ASP A 384 -25.03 -2.96 4.04
CA ASP A 384 -25.33 -2.05 5.14
C ASP A 384 -24.09 -1.23 5.53
N ASN A 385 -22.88 -1.78 5.37
CA ASN A 385 -21.61 -1.07 5.54
C ASN A 385 -21.30 -0.09 4.39
N ALA A 386 -21.64 -0.42 3.15
CA ALA A 386 -21.37 0.42 1.98
C ALA A 386 -22.15 1.75 2.01
N PHE A 387 -23.36 1.76 2.58
CA PHE A 387 -24.11 2.99 2.84
C PHE A 387 -23.45 3.91 3.90
N CYS A 388 -22.49 3.39 4.67
CA CYS A 388 -21.74 4.14 5.68
C CYS A 388 -20.35 4.61 5.20
N GLU A 389 -20.10 4.62 3.88
CA GLU A 389 -18.86 5.09 3.21
C GLU A 389 -17.55 4.37 3.61
N ARG A 390 -17.62 3.23 4.30
CA ARG A 390 -16.44 2.51 4.82
C ARG A 390 -16.17 1.12 4.26
N ALA A 391 -17.05 0.55 3.44
CA ALA A 391 -16.80 -0.79 2.90
C ALA A 391 -15.61 -0.80 1.94
N ALA A 392 -14.67 -1.73 2.13
CA ALA A 392 -13.63 -2.02 1.15
C ALA A 392 -14.28 -2.46 -0.17
N ARG A 393 -14.29 -1.55 -1.15
CA ARG A 393 -14.97 -1.70 -2.45
C ARG A 393 -14.67 -3.05 -3.11
N ASP A 394 -13.43 -3.53 -3.01
CA ASP A 394 -13.00 -4.79 -3.63
C ASP A 394 -13.65 -6.02 -2.98
N ILE A 395 -13.75 -6.04 -1.65
CA ILE A 395 -14.44 -7.11 -0.90
C ILE A 395 -15.92 -7.12 -1.27
N PHE A 396 -16.54 -5.94 -1.31
CA PHE A 396 -17.92 -5.79 -1.74
C PHE A 396 -18.13 -6.35 -3.15
N MET A 397 -17.28 -5.96 -4.10
CA MET A 397 -17.40 -6.39 -5.50
C MET A 397 -17.23 -7.91 -5.63
N MET A 398 -16.30 -8.52 -4.90
CA MET A 398 -16.09 -9.97 -4.89
C MET A 398 -17.34 -10.72 -4.38
N VAL A 399 -17.84 -10.38 -3.19
CA VAL A 399 -19.00 -11.06 -2.58
C VAL A 399 -20.29 -10.77 -3.36
N GLY A 400 -20.54 -9.50 -3.69
CA GLY A 400 -21.72 -9.07 -4.41
C GLY A 400 -21.82 -9.66 -5.82
N THR A 401 -20.70 -9.74 -6.55
CA THR A 401 -20.69 -10.37 -7.88
C THR A 401 -20.94 -11.88 -7.78
N THR A 402 -20.35 -12.55 -6.78
CA THR A 402 -20.59 -13.99 -6.56
C THR A 402 -22.05 -14.28 -6.23
N TYR A 403 -22.66 -13.48 -5.36
CA TYR A 403 -24.08 -13.59 -5.03
C TYR A 403 -24.97 -13.32 -6.25
N LEU A 404 -24.65 -12.29 -7.05
CA LEU A 404 -25.36 -12.01 -8.30
C LEU A 404 -25.30 -13.16 -9.29
N VAL A 405 -24.13 -13.78 -9.49
CA VAL A 405 -23.98 -14.93 -10.39
C VAL A 405 -24.78 -16.12 -9.85
N TYR A 406 -24.72 -16.37 -8.55
CA TYR A 406 -25.51 -17.43 -7.91
C TYR A 406 -27.02 -17.25 -8.13
N LEU A 407 -27.52 -16.01 -7.96
CA LEU A 407 -28.94 -15.68 -8.11
C LEU A 407 -29.40 -15.70 -9.56
N GLN A 408 -28.56 -15.35 -10.54
CA GLN A 408 -28.95 -15.32 -11.96
C GLN A 408 -29.54 -16.65 -12.45
N ASP A 409 -29.02 -17.76 -11.94
CA ASP A 409 -29.43 -19.11 -12.32
C ASP A 409 -30.59 -19.66 -11.47
N ARG A 410 -30.95 -18.99 -10.36
CA ARG A 410 -31.86 -19.53 -9.32
C ARG A 410 -33.02 -18.62 -8.94
N ASP A 411 -32.77 -17.33 -8.83
CA ASP A 411 -33.76 -16.29 -8.49
C ASP A 411 -33.45 -14.98 -9.24
N ARG A 412 -34.00 -14.89 -10.46
CA ARG A 412 -33.80 -13.73 -11.34
C ARG A 412 -34.38 -12.44 -10.77
N ALA A 413 -35.47 -12.52 -10.01
CA ALA A 413 -36.11 -11.35 -9.43
C ALA A 413 -35.24 -10.74 -8.32
N ARG A 414 -34.67 -11.58 -7.45
CA ARG A 414 -33.68 -11.13 -6.45
C ARG A 414 -32.41 -10.63 -7.12
N ALA A 415 -31.93 -11.28 -8.18
CA ALA A 415 -30.76 -10.82 -8.93
C ALA A 415 -30.96 -9.40 -9.48
N ASP A 416 -32.14 -9.08 -10.01
CA ASP A 416 -32.46 -7.73 -10.50
C ASP A 416 -32.50 -6.70 -9.36
N ALA A 417 -33.08 -7.05 -8.22
CA ALA A 417 -33.07 -6.18 -7.03
C ALA A 417 -31.64 -5.89 -6.53
N VAL A 418 -30.77 -6.90 -6.43
CA VAL A 418 -29.37 -6.75 -6.02
C VAL A 418 -28.58 -5.86 -7.01
N ARG A 419 -28.84 -5.97 -8.31
CA ARG A 419 -28.22 -5.08 -9.32
C ARG A 419 -28.61 -3.63 -9.09
N ASP A 420 -29.87 -3.37 -8.80
CA ASP A 420 -30.36 -2.01 -8.54
C ASP A 420 -29.81 -1.45 -7.21
N GLU A 421 -29.74 -2.28 -6.16
CA GLU A 421 -29.05 -1.95 -4.91
C GLU A 421 -27.60 -1.52 -5.19
N MET A 422 -26.81 -2.35 -5.90
CA MET A 422 -25.42 -2.04 -6.23
C MET A 422 -25.24 -0.80 -7.13
N ARG A 423 -26.16 -0.55 -8.06
CA ARG A 423 -26.17 0.68 -8.87
C ARG A 423 -26.42 1.91 -8.01
N SER A 424 -27.36 1.84 -7.07
CA SER A 424 -27.70 2.95 -6.17
C SER A 424 -26.52 3.37 -5.27
N MET A 425 -25.62 2.42 -4.96
CA MET A 425 -24.38 2.66 -4.21
C MET A 425 -23.22 3.18 -5.08
N GLY A 426 -23.43 3.43 -6.38
CA GLY A 426 -22.39 3.96 -7.28
C GLY A 426 -21.28 2.98 -7.64
N LEU A 427 -21.46 1.68 -7.32
CA LEU A 427 -20.46 0.63 -7.57
C LEU A 427 -20.39 0.22 -9.05
N PHE A 428 -21.45 0.47 -9.80
CA PHE A 428 -21.48 0.42 -11.26
C PHE A 428 -21.45 1.84 -11.83
N ARG A 429 -20.26 2.48 -11.88
CA ARG A 429 -20.07 3.55 -12.85
C ARG A 429 -20.12 2.94 -14.24
N SER A 430 -20.79 3.62 -15.16
CA SER A 430 -21.18 3.07 -16.44
C SER A 430 -19.98 2.49 -17.21
N LEU A 431 -20.09 1.24 -17.65
CA LEU A 431 -19.25 0.64 -18.69
C LEU A 431 -19.30 1.41 -20.02
N SER A 432 -20.06 2.51 -20.12
CA SER A 432 -20.12 3.40 -21.28
C SER A 432 -19.07 4.51 -21.32
N GLU A 433 -18.21 4.65 -20.31
CA GLU A 433 -17.06 5.59 -20.38
C GLU A 433 -15.73 4.91 -20.77
N GLU A 434 -15.66 3.57 -20.74
CA GLU A 434 -14.52 2.79 -21.22
C GLU A 434 -14.88 1.94 -22.45
N GLY A 435 -15.15 2.59 -23.58
CA GLY A 435 -14.77 2.09 -24.91
C GLY A 435 -15.18 0.69 -25.39
N TYR A 436 -16.14 0.00 -24.78
CA TYR A 436 -16.65 -1.30 -25.25
C TYR A 436 -18.18 -1.28 -25.40
N GLY A 437 -18.66 -0.49 -26.35
CA GLY A 437 -19.98 -0.69 -26.95
C GLY A 437 -19.92 -1.78 -28.02
N PRO A 438 -20.94 -2.66 -28.13
CA PRO A 438 -21.03 -3.58 -29.26
C PRO A 438 -21.13 -2.74 -30.54
N LYS A 439 -20.20 -2.93 -31.48
CA LYS A 439 -20.38 -2.35 -32.81
C LYS A 439 -21.57 -3.05 -33.45
N ASP A 440 -22.66 -2.31 -33.53
CA ASP A 440 -23.87 -2.62 -34.26
C ASP A 440 -23.55 -3.29 -35.61
N THR A 441 -24.08 -4.50 -35.79
CA THR A 441 -24.27 -5.12 -37.10
C THR A 441 -25.46 -4.42 -37.78
N GLY A 442 -25.24 -3.18 -38.18
CA GLY A 442 -26.16 -2.38 -38.98
C GLY A 442 -26.17 -2.86 -40.43
N SER A 443 -27.37 -3.20 -40.91
CA SER A 443 -27.65 -3.75 -42.22
C SER A 443 -27.72 -2.67 -43.32
N GLY A 444 -27.16 -2.99 -44.50
CA GLY A 444 -27.61 -2.55 -45.83
C GLY A 444 -26.69 -1.55 -46.59
N PRO A 445 -26.81 -1.41 -47.93
CA PRO A 445 -27.45 -2.26 -48.93
C PRO A 445 -26.49 -2.73 -50.05
N ALA A 446 -27.01 -3.58 -50.94
CA ALA A 446 -26.39 -3.98 -52.19
C ALA A 446 -26.15 -2.78 -53.13
N ASP A 447 -25.01 -2.78 -53.82
CA ASP A 447 -24.91 -2.54 -55.27
C ASP A 447 -23.48 -2.81 -55.76
N GLY A 448 -23.38 -3.42 -56.94
CA GLY A 448 -22.18 -4.05 -57.48
C GLY A 448 -21.31 -3.20 -58.39
N ASN A 449 -20.18 -3.82 -58.75
CA ASN A 449 -19.26 -3.66 -59.90
C ASN A 449 -17.88 -4.09 -59.36
N GLY A 450 -17.27 -5.22 -59.74
CA GLY A 450 -16.98 -5.64 -61.10
C GLY A 450 -15.54 -5.20 -61.43
N ASP A 451 -14.54 -6.05 -61.15
CA ASP A 451 -13.56 -6.57 -62.13
C ASP A 451 -12.28 -7.16 -61.53
N ALA A 452 -11.88 -8.29 -62.13
CA ALA A 452 -10.54 -8.83 -62.38
C ALA A 452 -9.58 -9.17 -61.21
N GLY A 453 -9.30 -10.48 -61.06
CA GLY A 453 -8.02 -11.00 -60.56
C GLY A 453 -6.85 -10.74 -61.55
N PRO A 454 -5.63 -11.30 -61.36
CA PRO A 454 -5.41 -12.67 -60.87
C PRO A 454 -4.21 -12.90 -59.92
N ASP A 455 -4.29 -14.03 -59.20
CA ASP A 455 -3.28 -15.09 -59.04
C ASP A 455 -1.80 -14.75 -58.76
N GLN A 456 -1.27 -15.26 -57.64
CA GLN A 456 -0.07 -16.11 -57.68
C GLN A 456 0.18 -16.90 -56.38
N THR A 457 0.04 -18.22 -56.54
CA THR A 457 0.51 -19.32 -55.71
C THR A 457 1.97 -19.24 -55.24
N ARG A 458 2.27 -19.81 -54.06
CA ARG A 458 3.44 -20.71 -53.86
C ARG A 458 3.21 -21.69 -52.70
N LYS A 459 2.91 -22.92 -53.12
CA LYS A 459 2.99 -24.27 -52.51
C LYS A 459 3.02 -24.44 -50.99
#